data_AF-E8PQ19-F1
#
_entry.id   AF-E8PQ19-F1
#
_cell.length_a   1.000
_cell.length_b   1.000
_cell.length_c   1.000
_cell.angle_alpha   90.00
_cell.angle_beta   90.00
_cell.angle_gamma   90.00
#
_symmetry.space_group_name_H-M   'P 1'
#
loop_
_entity.id
_entity.type
_entity.pdbx_description
1 polymer ?
#
loop_
_entity_poly.entity_id
_entity_poly.type
_entity_poly.pdbx_seq_one_letter_code
_entity_poly.pdbx_strand_id
1 'polypeptide(L)'
;MDLTPLWMGAKEEFAPEVRREMERYRYSYSTEDLALLGFDRVFILDSEGIWDVADLVEFVHAQLLELSYYDGVLTQELEAVPQVLRHRGLWGYGKLQRLRRRLMARHAEIADVRARMEGALRITEDLFYAKIYRAALELYGAHELERSLEEKLRVLEATYEMVTEEVVHLRSQAVEVGILALIAFEVVRALY
;
A
#
# COMPACT_ATOMS: atom_id res chain seq x y z
N MET A 1 -0.98 40.53 -3.87
CA MET A 1 0.40 40.01 -4.06
C MET A 1 0.29 38.52 -4.29
N ASP A 2 1.03 38.00 -5.27
CA ASP A 2 1.14 36.56 -5.53
C ASP A 2 2.11 35.95 -4.51
N LEU A 3 1.62 34.99 -3.71
CA LEU A 3 2.39 34.30 -2.67
C LEU A 3 2.88 32.92 -3.13
N THR A 4 2.54 32.47 -4.34
CA THR A 4 2.91 31.14 -4.85
C THR A 4 4.42 30.91 -4.85
N PRO A 5 5.29 31.87 -5.27
CA PRO A 5 6.74 31.66 -5.21
C PRO A 5 7.26 31.46 -3.78
N LEU A 6 6.67 32.17 -2.81
CA LEU A 6 7.06 32.09 -1.40
C LEU A 6 6.70 30.73 -0.80
N TRP A 7 5.47 30.26 -1.01
CA TRP A 7 5.05 28.97 -0.43
C TRP A 7 5.75 27.80 -1.12
N MET A 8 5.95 27.86 -2.44
CA MET A 8 6.54 26.76 -3.21
C MET A 8 8.06 26.67 -3.05
N GLY A 9 8.68 27.65 -2.38
CA GLY A 9 10.13 27.71 -2.19
C GLY A 9 10.93 27.86 -3.50
N ALA A 10 10.28 28.27 -4.58
CA ALA A 10 10.90 28.45 -5.89
C ALA A 10 11.21 29.92 -6.15
N LYS A 11 12.37 30.18 -6.77
CA LYS A 11 12.77 31.53 -7.21
C LYS A 11 12.13 31.93 -8.54
N GLU A 12 11.52 30.99 -9.24
CA GLU A 12 10.95 31.17 -10.57
C GLU A 12 9.47 31.53 -10.50
N GLU A 13 8.98 32.29 -11.49
CA GLU A 13 7.55 32.52 -11.64
C GLU A 13 6.88 31.29 -12.24
N PHE A 14 5.84 30.80 -11.57
CA PHE A 14 5.05 29.68 -12.07
C PHE A 14 4.17 30.10 -13.24
N ALA A 15 3.93 29.18 -14.18
CA ALA A 15 2.95 29.39 -15.24
C ALA A 15 1.55 29.71 -14.63
N PRO A 16 0.72 30.54 -15.28
CA PRO A 16 -0.63 30.87 -14.78
C PRO A 16 -1.50 29.63 -14.49
N GLU A 17 -1.30 28.55 -15.25
CA GLU A 17 -1.97 27.26 -15.08
C GLU A 17 -1.62 26.64 -13.73
N VAL A 18 -0.33 26.57 -13.41
CA VAL A 18 0.18 26.02 -12.15
C VAL A 18 -0.29 26.87 -10.98
N ARG A 19 -0.30 28.21 -11.13
CA ARG A 19 -0.83 29.11 -10.10
C ARG A 19 -2.30 28.84 -9.80
N ARG A 20 -3.15 28.74 -10.83
CA ARG A 20 -4.59 28.42 -10.66
C ARG A 20 -4.82 27.05 -10.04
N GLU A 21 -3.96 26.09 -10.36
CA GLU A 21 -4.00 24.75 -9.77
C GLU A 21 -3.61 24.78 -8.29
N MET A 22 -2.54 25.50 -7.95
CA MET A 22 -2.09 25.68 -6.57
C MET A 22 -3.08 26.46 -5.71
N GLU A 23 -3.81 27.44 -6.28
CA GLU A 23 -4.89 28.15 -5.57
C GLU A 23 -5.98 27.22 -5.03
N ARG A 24 -6.15 26.02 -5.58
CA ARG A 24 -7.10 25.01 -5.05
C ARG A 24 -6.71 24.48 -3.68
N TYR A 25 -5.42 24.58 -3.32
CA TYR A 25 -4.84 24.11 -2.06
C TYR A 25 -4.66 25.23 -1.03
N ARG A 26 -5.43 26.32 -1.19
CA ARG A 26 -5.52 27.43 -0.24
C ARG A 26 -6.75 27.26 0.65
N TYR A 27 -6.52 27.23 1.96
CA TYR A 27 -7.55 27.06 2.98
C TYR A 27 -7.46 28.16 4.03
N SER A 28 -8.61 28.63 4.50
CA SER A 28 -8.73 29.67 5.53
C SER A 28 -10.02 29.42 6.31
N TYR A 29 -9.92 29.37 7.63
CA TYR A 29 -11.06 29.13 8.53
C TYR A 29 -11.65 30.44 9.03
N SER A 30 -10.79 31.30 9.57
CA SER A 30 -11.09 32.66 9.97
C SER A 30 -10.43 33.67 9.02
N THR A 31 -10.69 34.97 9.19
CA THR A 31 -9.97 36.02 8.45
C THR A 31 -8.50 36.15 8.84
N GLU A 32 -8.08 35.50 9.93
CA GLU A 32 -6.73 35.59 10.48
C GLU A 32 -5.88 34.32 10.20
N ASP A 33 -6.50 33.24 9.71
CA ASP A 33 -5.83 31.97 9.46
C ASP A 33 -5.75 31.61 7.97
N LEU A 34 -4.59 31.10 7.56
CA LEU A 34 -4.30 30.72 6.18
C LEU A 34 -3.36 29.51 6.13
N ALA A 35 -3.82 28.43 5.51
CA ALA A 35 -3.01 27.26 5.17
C ALA A 35 -2.89 27.12 3.66
N LEU A 36 -1.65 27.01 3.16
CA LEU A 36 -1.33 26.82 1.76
C LEU A 36 -0.50 25.54 1.63
N LEU A 37 -1.08 24.51 1.01
CA LEU A 37 -0.38 23.26 0.77
C LEU A 37 0.36 23.35 -0.58
N GLY A 38 1.66 23.05 -0.57
CA GLY A 38 2.48 22.88 -1.76
C GLY A 38 3.08 21.48 -1.82
N PHE A 39 3.70 21.13 -2.95
CA PHE A 39 4.23 19.77 -3.16
C PHE A 39 5.35 19.37 -2.19
N ASP A 40 6.18 20.33 -1.77
CA ASP A 40 7.35 20.07 -0.91
C ASP A 40 7.29 20.85 0.42
N ARG A 41 6.34 21.79 0.54
CA ARG A 41 6.29 22.74 1.64
C ARG A 41 4.85 23.10 1.94
N VAL A 42 4.59 23.39 3.21
CA VAL A 42 3.31 23.94 3.66
C VAL A 42 3.56 25.28 4.32
N PHE A 43 2.77 26.28 3.96
CA PHE A 43 2.78 27.60 4.59
C PHE A 43 1.54 27.74 5.47
N ILE A 44 1.74 27.99 6.76
CA ILE A 44 0.67 28.14 7.75
C ILE A 44 0.85 29.50 8.42
N LEU A 45 -0.21 30.30 8.37
CA LEU A 45 -0.40 31.50 9.17
C LEU A 45 -1.58 31.20 10.09
N ASP A 46 -1.34 31.24 11.39
CA ASP A 46 -2.36 30.99 12.42
C ASP A 46 -2.13 32.02 13.52
N SER A 47 -3.15 32.83 13.83
CA SER A 47 -3.06 33.89 14.84
C SER A 47 -3.32 33.38 16.27
N GLU A 48 -3.99 32.23 16.41
CA GLU A 48 -4.31 31.58 17.68
C GLU A 48 -3.17 30.67 18.17
N GLY A 49 -2.22 30.33 17.28
CA GLY A 49 -1.04 29.52 17.59
C GLY A 49 -1.33 28.03 17.68
N ILE A 50 -2.40 27.58 17.04
CA ILE A 50 -2.84 26.19 17.02
C ILE A 50 -2.16 25.49 15.83
N TRP A 51 -1.36 24.45 16.10
CA TRP A 51 -0.57 23.76 15.06
C TRP A 51 -1.33 22.59 14.40
N ASP A 52 -2.65 22.51 14.56
CA ASP A 52 -3.47 21.38 14.10
C ASP A 52 -3.30 21.08 12.60
N VAL A 53 -3.16 22.11 11.77
CA VAL A 53 -2.92 21.94 10.33
C VAL A 53 -1.54 21.32 10.07
N ALA A 54 -0.53 21.71 10.84
CA ALA A 54 0.81 21.13 10.73
C ALA A 54 0.80 19.66 11.15
N ASP A 55 0.17 19.35 12.29
CA ASP A 55 0.02 17.99 12.79
C ASP A 55 -0.75 17.10 11.80
N LEU A 56 -1.79 17.65 11.17
CA LEU A 56 -2.58 16.96 10.15
C LEU A 56 -1.75 16.63 8.90
N VAL A 57 -0.93 17.57 8.44
CA VAL A 57 -0.02 17.36 7.31
C VAL A 57 1.08 16.36 7.68
N GLU A 58 1.63 16.45 8.88
CA GLU A 58 2.62 15.49 9.39
C GLU A 58 2.01 14.08 9.43
N PHE A 59 0.78 13.96 9.90
CA PHE A 59 0.06 12.69 9.94
C PHE A 59 -0.15 12.09 8.54
N VAL A 60 -0.51 12.92 7.54
CA VAL A 60 -0.60 12.47 6.14
C VAL A 60 0.75 11.98 5.61
N HIS A 61 1.85 12.71 5.89
CA HIS A 61 3.18 12.27 5.49
C HIS A 61 3.60 10.96 6.16
N ALA A 62 3.25 10.76 7.44
CA ALA A 62 3.51 9.51 8.14
C ALA A 62 2.78 8.33 7.47
N GLN A 63 1.53 8.53 7.04
CA GLN A 63 0.78 7.51 6.30
C GLN A 63 1.41 7.21 4.93
N LEU A 64 1.80 8.23 4.18
CA LEU A 64 2.50 8.08 2.90
C LEU A 64 3.83 7.33 3.05
N LEU A 65 4.58 7.61 4.12
CA LEU A 65 5.80 6.88 4.44
C LEU A 65 5.53 5.41 4.72
N GLU A 66 4.48 5.11 5.49
CA GLU A 66 4.07 3.74 5.80
C GLU A 66 3.64 2.98 4.53
N LEU A 67 2.85 3.60 3.66
CA LEU A 67 2.49 3.04 2.35
C LEU A 67 3.73 2.81 1.47
N SER A 68 4.64 3.79 1.41
CA SER A 68 5.87 3.70 0.62
C SER A 68 6.80 2.59 1.11
N TYR A 69 6.85 2.38 2.42
CA TYR A 69 7.57 1.26 3.01
C TYR A 69 6.99 -0.09 2.53
N TYR A 70 5.66 -0.26 2.61
CA TYR A 70 5.03 -1.48 2.10
C TYR A 70 5.20 -1.65 0.60
N ASP A 71 5.26 -0.57 -0.17
CA ASP A 71 5.46 -0.63 -1.62
C ASP A 71 6.82 -1.22 -1.95
N GLY A 72 7.87 -0.80 -1.23
CA GLY A 72 9.20 -1.39 -1.31
C GLY A 72 9.21 -2.87 -0.92
N VAL A 73 8.53 -3.23 0.18
CA VAL A 73 8.44 -4.63 0.63
C VAL A 73 7.76 -5.52 -0.41
N LEU A 74 6.61 -5.11 -0.95
CA LEU A 74 5.88 -5.89 -1.96
C LEU A 74 6.64 -5.98 -3.28
N THR A 75 7.37 -4.93 -3.66
CA THR A 75 8.23 -4.94 -4.85
C THR A 75 9.32 -6.00 -4.72
N GLN A 76 10.00 -6.08 -3.57
CA GLN A 76 11.00 -7.12 -3.32
C GLN A 76 10.41 -8.54 -3.34
N GLU A 77 9.22 -8.73 -2.78
CA GLU A 77 8.53 -10.03 -2.82
C GLU A 77 8.13 -10.42 -4.26
N LEU A 78 7.69 -9.46 -5.09
CA LEU A 78 7.41 -9.67 -6.51
C LEU A 78 8.67 -10.06 -7.29
N GLU A 79 9.80 -9.40 -7.05
CA GLU A 79 11.08 -9.77 -7.67
C GLU A 79 11.55 -11.18 -7.29
N ALA A 80 11.14 -11.69 -6.13
CA ALA A 80 11.46 -13.04 -5.67
C ALA A 80 10.57 -14.12 -6.33
N VAL A 81 9.41 -13.76 -6.88
CA VAL A 81 8.43 -14.70 -7.49
C VAL A 81 9.09 -15.64 -8.50
N PRO A 82 9.88 -15.18 -9.50
CA PRO A 82 10.50 -16.07 -10.48
C PRO A 82 11.40 -17.14 -9.83
N GLN A 83 12.09 -16.82 -8.74
CA GLN A 83 12.97 -17.76 -8.05
C GLN A 83 12.17 -18.85 -7.31
N VAL A 84 11.03 -18.47 -6.71
CA VAL A 84 10.10 -19.39 -6.07
C VAL A 84 9.51 -20.34 -7.12
N LEU A 85 9.13 -19.83 -8.29
CA LEU A 85 8.58 -20.62 -9.40
C LEU A 85 9.58 -21.63 -9.99
N ARG A 86 10.89 -21.41 -9.87
CA ARG A 86 11.93 -22.34 -10.35
C ARG A 86 12.12 -23.57 -9.46
N HIS A 87 11.80 -23.48 -8.16
CA HIS A 87 12.01 -24.56 -7.19
C HIS A 87 10.71 -25.35 -6.94
N ARG A 88 10.15 -25.94 -8.00
CA ARG A 88 8.91 -26.74 -7.93
C ARG A 88 9.13 -28.09 -7.24
N GLY A 89 8.19 -28.51 -6.39
CA GLY A 89 8.17 -29.86 -5.79
C GLY A 89 7.60 -29.92 -4.36
N LEU A 90 7.39 -31.16 -3.86
CA LEU A 90 6.79 -31.44 -2.55
C LEU A 90 7.55 -30.82 -1.35
N TRP A 91 8.86 -30.64 -1.48
CA TRP A 91 9.71 -29.99 -0.45
C TRP A 91 9.52 -28.46 -0.35
N GLY A 92 8.90 -27.82 -1.34
CA GLY A 92 8.62 -26.38 -1.35
C GLY A 92 7.41 -25.95 -0.52
N TYR A 93 6.51 -26.88 -0.15
CA TYR A 93 5.21 -26.58 0.45
C TYR A 93 5.29 -25.79 1.77
N GLY A 94 6.20 -26.18 2.67
CA GLY A 94 6.38 -25.49 3.95
C GLY A 94 6.96 -24.07 3.79
N LYS A 95 7.72 -23.82 2.72
CA LYS A 95 8.23 -22.48 2.39
C LYS A 95 7.10 -21.62 1.80
N LEU A 96 6.28 -22.20 0.94
CA LEU A 96 5.11 -21.56 0.33
C LEU A 96 4.05 -21.14 1.38
N GLN A 97 3.71 -22.03 2.30
CA GLN A 97 2.74 -21.73 3.37
C GLN A 97 3.21 -20.60 4.30
N ARG A 98 4.50 -20.57 4.64
CA ARG A 98 5.09 -19.47 5.43
C ARG A 98 5.01 -18.14 4.68
N LEU A 99 5.30 -18.18 3.39
CA LEU A 99 5.27 -16.99 2.54
C LEU A 99 3.83 -16.46 2.35
N ARG A 100 2.85 -17.34 2.14
CA ARG A 100 1.42 -16.98 2.13
C ARG A 100 0.96 -16.33 3.43
N ARG A 101 1.37 -16.87 4.59
CA ARG A 101 1.05 -16.28 5.90
C ARG A 101 1.64 -14.88 6.07
N ARG A 102 2.87 -14.66 5.59
CA ARG A 102 3.49 -13.32 5.60
C ARG A 102 2.72 -12.35 4.71
N LEU A 103 2.31 -12.78 3.51
CA LEU A 103 1.50 -11.94 2.62
C LEU A 103 0.18 -11.52 3.27
N MET A 104 -0.53 -12.47 3.90
CA MET A 104 -1.79 -12.18 4.60
C MET A 104 -1.59 -11.20 5.78
N ALA A 105 -0.47 -11.31 6.49
CA ALA A 105 -0.12 -10.34 7.54
C ALA A 105 0.13 -8.94 6.95
N ARG A 106 0.88 -8.84 5.84
CA ARG A 106 1.10 -7.56 5.14
C ARG A 106 -0.19 -6.95 4.61
N HIS A 107 -1.07 -7.78 4.05
CA HIS A 107 -2.38 -7.32 3.61
C HIS A 107 -3.17 -6.71 4.77
N ALA A 108 -3.20 -7.38 5.93
CA ALA A 108 -3.88 -6.86 7.12
C ALA A 108 -3.26 -5.54 7.64
N GLU A 109 -1.93 -5.44 7.63
CA GLU A 109 -1.22 -4.21 8.01
C GLU A 109 -1.54 -3.05 7.07
N ILE A 110 -1.51 -3.26 5.75
CA ILE A 110 -1.89 -2.24 4.75
C ILE A 110 -3.37 -1.84 4.90
N ALA A 111 -4.25 -2.82 5.14
CA ALA A 111 -5.66 -2.56 5.39
C ALA A 111 -5.90 -1.71 6.65
N ASP A 112 -5.07 -1.86 7.68
CA ASP A 112 -5.12 -1.01 8.88
C ASP A 112 -4.70 0.44 8.58
N VAL A 113 -3.62 0.65 7.78
CA VAL A 113 -3.23 1.99 7.32
C VAL A 113 -4.38 2.66 6.56
N ARG A 114 -5.00 1.91 5.63
CA ARG A 114 -6.14 2.37 4.84
C ARG A 114 -7.35 2.70 5.73
N ALA A 115 -7.65 1.87 6.71
CA ALA A 115 -8.72 2.12 7.67
C ALA A 115 -8.46 3.36 8.52
N ARG A 116 -7.20 3.60 8.94
CA ARG A 116 -6.78 4.83 9.61
C ARG A 116 -6.95 6.05 8.69
N MET A 117 -6.64 5.92 7.40
CA MET A 117 -6.83 7.00 6.43
C MET A 117 -8.31 7.36 6.22
N GLU A 118 -9.17 6.37 6.05
CA GLU A 118 -10.62 6.55 5.92
C GLU A 118 -11.27 7.02 7.23
N GLY A 119 -10.76 6.55 8.38
CA GLY A 119 -11.24 6.90 9.71
C GLY A 119 -10.92 8.33 10.12
N ALA A 120 -9.75 8.86 9.75
CA ALA A 120 -9.37 10.24 10.01
C ALA A 120 -10.39 11.25 9.44
N LEU A 121 -10.95 10.94 8.26
CA LEU A 121 -12.01 11.74 7.63
C LEU A 121 -13.34 11.76 8.39
N ARG A 122 -13.61 10.72 9.20
CA ARG A 122 -14.83 10.59 9.99
C ARG A 122 -14.71 11.23 11.37
N ILE A 123 -13.49 11.37 11.90
CA ILE A 123 -13.22 11.78 13.28
C ILE A 123 -12.91 13.29 13.39
N THR A 124 -12.56 13.98 12.29
CA THR A 124 -12.37 15.43 12.32
C THR A 124 -13.64 16.16 12.77
N GLU A 125 -13.53 16.86 13.90
CA GLU A 125 -14.61 17.62 14.54
C GLU A 125 -15.10 18.83 13.72
N ASP A 126 -14.36 19.22 12.67
CA ASP A 126 -14.67 20.35 11.77
C ASP A 126 -14.49 19.97 10.28
N LEU A 127 -15.44 20.40 9.44
CA LEU A 127 -15.40 20.31 7.98
C LEU A 127 -14.12 20.93 7.38
N PHE A 128 -13.53 21.91 8.06
CA PHE A 128 -12.30 22.57 7.67
C PHE A 128 -11.10 21.61 7.61
N TYR A 129 -10.78 20.92 8.71
CA TYR A 129 -9.67 19.98 8.78
C TYR A 129 -9.88 18.79 7.84
N ALA A 130 -11.12 18.31 7.71
CA ALA A 130 -11.45 17.24 6.76
C ALA A 130 -11.13 17.62 5.31
N LYS A 131 -11.31 18.90 4.92
CA LYS A 131 -10.96 19.38 3.57
C LYS A 131 -9.45 19.42 3.36
N ILE A 132 -8.71 19.95 4.33
CA ILE A 132 -7.24 20.02 4.27
C ILE A 132 -6.64 18.61 4.17
N TYR A 133 -7.13 17.68 4.99
CA TYR A 133 -6.66 16.30 4.96
C TYR A 133 -6.90 15.61 3.61
N ARG A 134 -8.11 15.72 3.03
CA ARG A 134 -8.38 15.18 1.68
C ARG A 134 -7.47 15.79 0.63
N ALA A 135 -7.30 17.12 0.70
CA ALA A 135 -6.46 17.83 -0.25
C ALA A 135 -5.00 17.44 -0.13
N ALA A 136 -4.50 17.20 1.08
CA ALA A 136 -3.14 16.69 1.31
C ALA A 136 -2.98 15.28 0.74
N LEU A 137 -3.91 14.36 1.01
CA LEU A 137 -3.89 13.01 0.44
C LEU A 137 -3.88 13.01 -1.09
N GLU A 138 -4.68 13.89 -1.71
CA GLU A 138 -4.73 14.08 -3.16
C GLU A 138 -3.42 14.69 -3.70
N LEU A 139 -2.96 15.79 -3.09
CA LEU A 139 -1.78 16.53 -3.53
C LEU A 139 -0.51 15.67 -3.50
N TYR A 140 -0.37 14.83 -2.49
CA TYR A 140 0.81 13.98 -2.29
C TYR A 140 0.67 12.59 -2.94
N GLY A 141 -0.42 12.32 -3.65
CA GLY A 141 -0.58 11.09 -4.43
C GLY A 141 -0.79 9.82 -3.59
N ALA A 142 -1.43 9.95 -2.42
CA ALA A 142 -1.64 8.82 -1.52
C ALA A 142 -2.53 7.73 -2.15
N HIS A 143 -3.56 8.13 -2.90
CA HIS A 143 -4.49 7.19 -3.54
C HIS A 143 -3.86 6.43 -4.72
N GLU A 144 -2.95 7.07 -5.47
CA GLU A 144 -2.18 6.43 -6.53
C GLU A 144 -1.25 5.36 -5.96
N LEU A 145 -0.56 5.68 -4.85
CA LEU A 145 0.31 4.74 -4.15
C LEU A 145 -0.49 3.56 -3.56
N GLU A 146 -1.63 3.84 -2.94
CA GLU A 146 -2.56 2.82 -2.43
C GLU A 146 -3.01 1.87 -3.56
N ARG A 147 -3.40 2.41 -4.72
CA ARG A 147 -3.80 1.58 -5.88
C ARG A 147 -2.65 0.71 -6.40
N SER A 148 -1.43 1.24 -6.46
CA SER A 148 -0.23 0.47 -6.82
C SER A 148 -0.01 -0.70 -5.85
N LEU A 149 -0.14 -0.45 -4.54
CA LEU A 149 -0.02 -1.48 -3.51
C LEU A 149 -1.06 -2.60 -3.66
N GLU A 150 -2.33 -2.23 -3.88
CA GLU A 150 -3.42 -3.20 -4.09
C GLU A 150 -3.16 -4.10 -5.31
N GLU A 151 -2.65 -3.52 -6.40
CA GLU A 151 -2.32 -4.27 -7.60
C GLU A 151 -1.17 -5.26 -7.33
N LYS A 152 -0.12 -4.83 -6.61
CA LYS A 152 1.00 -5.70 -6.21
C LYS A 152 0.53 -6.85 -5.30
N LEU A 153 -0.33 -6.56 -4.32
CA LEU A 153 -0.93 -7.58 -3.46
C LEU A 153 -1.72 -8.60 -4.28
N ARG A 154 -2.59 -8.13 -5.19
CA ARG A 154 -3.41 -9.00 -6.04
C ARG A 154 -2.55 -9.93 -6.90
N VAL A 155 -1.46 -9.43 -7.49
CA VAL A 155 -0.54 -10.24 -8.30
C VAL A 155 0.18 -11.29 -7.43
N LEU A 156 0.63 -10.91 -6.24
CA LEU A 156 1.26 -11.85 -5.29
C LEU A 156 0.27 -12.93 -4.86
N GLU A 157 -0.94 -12.57 -4.45
CA GLU A 157 -2.00 -13.50 -4.05
C GLU A 157 -2.32 -14.50 -5.17
N ALA A 158 -2.58 -14.02 -6.38
CA ALA A 158 -2.85 -14.87 -7.54
C ALA A 158 -1.69 -15.83 -7.84
N THR A 159 -0.45 -15.35 -7.74
CA THR A 159 0.74 -16.19 -7.93
C THR A 159 0.81 -17.30 -6.88
N TYR A 160 0.55 -17.00 -5.61
CA TYR A 160 0.58 -18.00 -4.55
C TYR A 160 -0.55 -19.01 -4.66
N GLU A 161 -1.74 -18.59 -5.08
CA GLU A 161 -2.85 -19.51 -5.35
C GLU A 161 -2.46 -20.52 -6.43
N MET A 162 -1.96 -20.04 -7.58
CA MET A 162 -1.49 -20.91 -8.67
C MET A 162 -0.42 -21.92 -8.22
N VAL A 163 0.57 -21.47 -7.45
CA VAL A 163 1.65 -22.37 -6.97
C VAL A 163 1.11 -23.36 -5.93
N THR A 164 0.15 -22.95 -5.10
CA THR A 164 -0.46 -23.84 -4.10
C THR A 164 -1.27 -24.95 -4.76
N GLU A 165 -2.06 -24.61 -5.79
CA GLU A 165 -2.82 -25.59 -6.57
C GLU A 165 -1.91 -26.65 -7.21
N GLU A 166 -0.80 -26.24 -7.82
CA GLU A 166 0.18 -27.15 -8.42
C GLU A 166 0.75 -28.14 -7.39
N VAL A 167 1.09 -27.67 -6.18
CA VAL A 167 1.64 -28.53 -5.12
C VAL A 167 0.59 -29.50 -4.58
N VAL A 168 -0.66 -29.08 -4.44
CA VAL A 168 -1.76 -29.96 -4.01
C VAL A 168 -1.97 -31.07 -5.04
N HIS A 169 -1.94 -30.75 -6.33
CA HIS A 169 -2.07 -31.73 -7.40
C HIS A 169 -0.94 -32.77 -7.37
N LEU A 170 0.33 -32.33 -7.25
CA LEU A 170 1.49 -33.22 -7.14
C LEU A 170 1.40 -34.15 -5.91
N ARG A 171 0.92 -33.65 -4.77
CA ARG A 171 0.71 -34.47 -3.58
C ARG A 171 -0.36 -35.54 -3.82
N SER A 172 -1.48 -35.18 -4.45
CA SER A 172 -2.55 -36.13 -4.78
C SER A 172 -2.02 -37.25 -5.68
N GLN A 173 -1.28 -36.88 -6.73
CA GLN A 173 -0.64 -37.85 -7.63
C GLN A 173 0.36 -38.74 -6.91
N ALA A 174 1.17 -38.21 -5.99
CA ALA A 174 2.11 -39.02 -5.21
C ALA A 174 1.41 -40.05 -4.30
N VAL A 175 0.29 -39.66 -3.68
CA VAL A 175 -0.55 -40.58 -2.89
C VAL A 175 -1.16 -41.65 -3.80
N GLU A 176 -1.68 -41.27 -4.96
CA GLU A 176 -2.24 -42.20 -5.94
C GLU A 176 -1.21 -43.22 -6.41
N VAL A 177 -0.01 -42.76 -6.82
CA VAL A 177 1.11 -43.63 -7.19
C VAL A 177 1.52 -44.53 -6.04
N GLY A 178 1.54 -44.02 -4.79
CA GLY A 178 1.85 -44.81 -3.60
C GLY A 178 0.84 -45.93 -3.36
N ILE A 179 -0.46 -45.66 -3.50
CA ILE A 179 -1.53 -46.66 -3.39
C ILE A 179 -1.40 -47.70 -4.51
N LEU A 180 -1.20 -47.27 -5.76
CA LEU A 180 -0.99 -48.18 -6.90
C LEU A 180 0.23 -49.08 -6.71
N ALA A 181 1.34 -48.54 -6.20
CA ALA A 181 2.55 -49.31 -5.90
C ALA A 181 2.33 -50.34 -4.79
N LEU A 182 1.60 -49.98 -3.72
CA LEU A 182 1.21 -50.90 -2.65
C LEU A 182 0.37 -52.06 -3.17
N ILE A 183 -0.64 -51.77 -3.99
CA ILE A 183 -1.50 -52.79 -4.62
C ILE A 183 -0.66 -53.71 -5.52
N ALA A 184 0.20 -53.14 -6.37
CA ALA A 184 1.07 -53.93 -7.23
C ALA A 184 2.01 -54.85 -6.44
N PHE A 185 2.57 -54.35 -5.33
CA PHE A 185 3.40 -55.14 -4.43
C PHE A 185 2.64 -56.32 -3.81
N GLU A 186 1.41 -56.11 -3.34
CA GLU A 186 0.56 -57.18 -2.80
C GLU A 186 0.25 -58.25 -3.84
N VAL A 187 -0.07 -57.85 -5.08
CA VAL A 187 -0.35 -58.79 -6.18
C VAL A 187 0.86 -59.65 -6.51
N VAL A 188 2.05 -59.04 -6.58
CA VAL A 188 3.30 -59.79 -6.83
C VAL A 188 3.56 -60.80 -5.72
N ARG A 189 3.38 -60.39 -4.45
CA ARG A 189 3.55 -61.27 -3.27
C ARG A 189 2.46 -62.34 -3.13
N ALA A 190 1.35 -62.22 -3.84
CA ALA A 190 0.30 -63.23 -3.86
C ALA A 190 0.53 -64.28 -4.96
N LEU A 191 1.26 -63.93 -6.02
CA LEU A 191 1.55 -64.79 -7.17
C LEU A 191 2.88 -65.56 -7.05
N TYR A 192 3.81 -65.08 -6.21
CA TYR A 192 5.09 -65.72 -5.88
C TYR A 192 5.10 -66.21 -4.43
#